data_AF-A0A8J2HGK2-F1
#
_entry.id   AF-A0A8J2HGK2-F1
#
_cell.length_a   1.000
_cell.length_b   1.000
_cell.length_c   1.000
_cell.angle_alpha   90.00
_cell.angle_beta   90.00
_cell.angle_gamma   90.00
#
_symmetry.space_group_name_H-M   'P 1'
#
loop_
_entity.id
_entity.type
_entity.pdbx_description
1 polymer ?
#
loop_
_entity_poly.entity_id
_entity_poly.type
_entity_poly.pdbx_seq_one_letter_code
_entity_poly.pdbx_strand_id
1 'polypeptide(L)'
;MAESRFSGALQITNLDDFITPSQECIKPVEYKKKYDTGAKIKIQSKEFMEINKREPEQLEKVEITLADCLACSGCITSAESVLVSQQNQEQLLRIFEEKKTQQVASDESGNIKLIVVSFSVQPILSLAERYDLDPEDTALRLAGYFRELGADVVLDMTAADDLALLESAKEFIKRYNYQQEGLKKQIPMLASSCPGWICYAEKTHGSFILPYISNTKSPQQIMGSLVKYHLSKLKQVLPENIYHVTLMPCYDKKLEAFRDDFLN
;
A
#
# COMPACT_ATOMS: atom_id res chain seq x y z
N MET A 1 -29.26 14.61 8.01
CA MET A 1 -28.50 14.79 6.75
C MET A 1 -27.34 13.82 6.82
N ALA A 2 -27.44 12.71 6.09
CA ALA A 2 -26.42 11.66 6.13
C ALA A 2 -25.25 12.12 5.26
N GLU A 3 -24.13 12.43 5.88
CA GLU A 3 -22.87 12.65 5.17
C GLU A 3 -22.54 11.41 4.34
N SER A 4 -22.29 11.65 3.06
CA SER A 4 -21.94 10.65 2.06
C SER A 4 -20.69 9.89 2.53
N ARG A 5 -20.82 8.58 2.79
CA ARG A 5 -19.71 7.67 3.12
C ARG A 5 -18.94 7.23 1.87
N PHE A 6 -18.80 8.11 0.89
CA PHE A 6 -18.05 7.85 -0.33
C PHE A 6 -16.66 8.48 -0.23
N SER A 7 -15.64 7.76 -0.70
CA SER A 7 -14.27 8.26 -0.86
C SER A 7 -14.28 9.61 -1.59
N GLY A 8 -13.70 10.65 -0.99
CA GLY A 8 -13.57 12.00 -1.56
C GLY A 8 -12.91 12.04 -2.94
N ALA A 9 -12.19 10.98 -3.33
CA ALA A 9 -11.59 10.81 -4.65
C ALA A 9 -12.60 10.88 -5.82
N LEU A 10 -13.88 10.57 -5.59
CA LEU A 10 -14.94 10.69 -6.61
C LEU A 10 -15.47 12.13 -6.78
N GLN A 11 -15.16 13.06 -5.87
CA GLN A 11 -15.69 14.43 -5.90
C GLN A 11 -14.71 15.46 -6.48
N ILE A 12 -13.45 15.08 -6.71
CA ILE A 12 -12.39 16.00 -7.18
C ILE A 12 -12.63 16.46 -8.64
N THR A 13 -13.44 15.74 -9.40
CA THR A 13 -13.84 16.15 -10.75
C THR A 13 -15.32 15.92 -10.93
N ASN A 14 -16.08 16.98 -11.23
CA ASN A 14 -17.42 16.89 -11.85
C ASN A 14 -17.35 16.31 -13.28
N LEU A 15 -16.53 15.28 -13.49
CA LEU A 15 -16.48 14.44 -14.68
C LEU A 15 -16.82 13.02 -14.23
N ASP A 16 -18.01 12.56 -14.59
CA ASP A 16 -18.38 11.14 -14.57
C ASP A 16 -17.56 10.40 -15.64
N ASP A 17 -16.26 10.22 -15.40
CA ASP A 17 -15.36 9.37 -16.20
C ASP A 17 -15.48 7.89 -15.77
N PHE A 18 -16.60 7.52 -15.17
CA PHE A 18 -16.93 6.15 -14.84
C PHE A 18 -17.10 5.36 -16.14
N ILE A 19 -16.08 4.55 -16.48
CA ILE A 19 -16.20 3.57 -17.54
C ILE A 19 -17.29 2.59 -17.10
N THR A 20 -18.43 2.61 -17.80
CA THR A 20 -19.55 1.67 -17.62
C THR A 20 -19.01 0.28 -17.34
N PRO A 21 -19.54 -0.48 -16.35
CA PRO A 21 -18.92 -1.73 -15.94
C PRO A 21 -18.86 -2.64 -17.16
N SER A 22 -17.66 -2.90 -17.66
CA SER A 22 -17.48 -4.01 -18.59
C SER A 22 -17.95 -5.25 -17.85
N GLN A 23 -18.80 -6.03 -18.49
CA GLN A 23 -19.38 -7.21 -17.89
C GLN A 23 -18.26 -8.08 -17.31
N GLU A 24 -18.37 -8.35 -16.00
CA GLU A 24 -17.45 -9.13 -15.19
C GLU A 24 -16.02 -8.55 -15.11
N CYS A 25 -15.71 -7.91 -13.96
CA CYS A 25 -14.34 -7.55 -13.54
C CYS A 25 -13.53 -8.81 -13.15
N ILE A 26 -13.41 -9.73 -14.09
CA ILE A 26 -12.55 -10.91 -13.98
C ILE A 26 -11.60 -10.81 -15.16
N LYS A 27 -10.31 -10.59 -14.90
CA LYS A 27 -9.28 -10.89 -15.90
C LYS A 27 -9.38 -12.41 -16.10
N PRO A 28 -9.86 -12.91 -17.25
CA PRO A 28 -9.92 -14.34 -17.46
C PRO A 28 -8.49 -14.83 -17.36
N VAL A 29 -8.20 -15.64 -16.35
CA VAL A 29 -6.95 -16.38 -16.34
C VAL A 29 -7.04 -17.28 -17.55
N GLU A 30 -6.27 -16.98 -18.60
CA GLU A 30 -6.12 -17.88 -19.73
C GLU A 30 -5.43 -19.15 -19.22
N TYR A 31 -6.24 -20.07 -18.69
CA TYR A 31 -5.78 -21.41 -18.39
C TYR A 31 -5.41 -22.07 -19.72
N LYS A 32 -4.13 -21.99 -20.11
CA LYS A 32 -3.56 -22.95 -21.05
C LYS A 32 -3.72 -24.32 -20.38
N LYS A 33 -4.80 -25.03 -20.70
CA LYS A 33 -5.05 -26.39 -20.20
C LYS A 33 -3.87 -27.29 -20.53
N LYS A 34 -2.95 -27.43 -19.58
CA LYS A 34 -1.94 -28.47 -19.55
C LYS A 34 -1.70 -28.89 -18.09
N TYR A 35 -2.44 -29.93 -17.73
CA TYR A 35 -2.11 -31.06 -16.82
C TYR A 35 -2.89 -31.24 -15.51
N ASP A 36 -3.02 -32.54 -15.20
CA ASP A 36 -3.69 -33.19 -14.08
C ASP A 36 -3.49 -32.50 -12.73
N THR A 37 -4.57 -32.43 -11.95
CA THR A 37 -4.56 -32.05 -10.55
C THR A 37 -3.63 -32.97 -9.75
N GLY A 38 -2.40 -32.53 -9.47
CA GLY A 38 -1.44 -33.29 -8.66
C GLY A 38 0.03 -32.85 -8.65
N ALA A 39 0.37 -31.62 -9.05
CA ALA A 39 1.76 -31.14 -9.16
C ALA A 39 2.51 -31.14 -7.83
N LYS A 40 3.61 -31.92 -7.73
CA LYS A 40 4.58 -31.84 -6.63
C LYS A 40 5.67 -30.82 -6.98
N ILE A 41 5.70 -29.72 -6.25
CA ILE A 41 6.73 -28.68 -6.35
C ILE A 41 7.88 -29.06 -5.39
N LYS A 42 9.12 -29.11 -5.88
CA LYS A 42 10.31 -29.26 -5.03
C LYS A 42 11.16 -28.01 -5.12
N ILE A 43 11.40 -27.40 -3.98
CA ILE A 43 12.24 -26.21 -3.84
C ILE A 43 13.68 -26.70 -3.76
N GLN A 44 14.51 -26.38 -4.76
CA GLN A 44 15.96 -26.53 -4.68
C GLN A 44 16.58 -25.14 -4.83
N SER A 45 17.26 -24.67 -3.78
CA SER A 45 18.15 -23.49 -3.77
C SER A 45 17.84 -22.43 -4.84
N LYS A 46 16.68 -21.75 -4.69
CA LYS A 46 16.18 -20.63 -5.51
C LYS A 46 15.51 -20.95 -6.85
N GLU A 47 15.38 -22.21 -7.23
CA GLU A 47 14.64 -22.62 -8.44
C GLU A 47 13.41 -23.46 -8.08
N PHE A 48 12.25 -23.02 -8.56
CA PHE A 48 11.00 -23.77 -8.45
C PHE A 48 10.89 -24.72 -9.64
N MET A 49 11.05 -26.02 -9.39
CA MET A 49 10.89 -27.06 -10.40
C MET A 49 9.60 -27.84 -10.19
N GLU A 50 8.81 -27.98 -11.25
CA GLU A 50 7.67 -28.90 -11.30
C GLU A 50 8.15 -30.31 -11.67
N ILE A 51 7.95 -31.31 -10.80
CA ILE A 51 8.49 -32.67 -11.01
C ILE A 51 7.52 -33.58 -11.79
N ASN A 52 6.31 -33.11 -12.10
CA ASN A 52 5.27 -33.95 -12.71
C ASN A 52 5.41 -34.17 -14.22
N LYS A 53 6.39 -33.53 -14.88
CA LYS A 53 6.72 -33.77 -16.28
C LYS A 53 7.98 -34.62 -16.41
N ARG A 54 8.12 -35.32 -17.53
CA ARG A 54 9.28 -36.21 -17.83
C ARG A 54 10.62 -35.47 -17.78
N GLU A 55 10.59 -34.15 -17.85
CA GLU A 55 11.73 -33.25 -17.66
C GLU A 55 11.32 -32.16 -16.64
N PRO A 56 12.20 -31.80 -15.69
CA PRO A 56 11.94 -30.71 -14.77
C PRO A 56 11.87 -29.39 -15.55
N GLU A 57 10.75 -28.69 -15.45
CA GLU A 57 10.53 -27.39 -16.10
C GLU A 57 10.69 -26.27 -15.06
N GLN A 58 11.50 -25.27 -15.40
CA GLN A 58 11.71 -24.09 -14.55
C GLN A 58 10.49 -23.19 -14.65
N LEU A 59 9.85 -22.87 -13.51
CA LEU A 59 8.71 -21.98 -13.52
C LEU A 59 9.15 -20.56 -13.91
N GLU A 60 8.44 -19.96 -14.87
CA GLU A 60 8.65 -18.56 -15.26
C GLU A 60 8.35 -17.64 -14.07
N LYS A 61 9.21 -16.64 -13.86
CA LYS A 61 9.03 -15.65 -12.80
C LYS A 61 7.81 -14.79 -13.13
N VAL A 62 6.83 -14.78 -12.22
CA VAL A 62 5.65 -13.92 -12.36
C VAL A 62 6.08 -12.47 -12.22
N GLU A 63 5.93 -11.70 -13.29
CA GLU A 63 6.06 -10.24 -13.26
C GLU A 63 4.70 -9.62 -12.94
N ILE A 64 4.67 -8.73 -11.95
CA ILE A 64 3.45 -7.99 -11.58
C ILE A 64 3.53 -6.63 -12.24
N THR A 65 2.71 -6.40 -13.26
CA THR A 65 2.54 -5.10 -13.90
C THR A 65 1.52 -4.23 -13.16
N LEU A 66 1.45 -2.94 -13.49
CA LEU A 66 0.38 -2.07 -13.02
C LEU A 66 -1.00 -2.65 -13.36
N ALA A 67 -1.16 -3.29 -14.52
CA ALA A 67 -2.39 -3.98 -14.92
C ALA A 67 -2.70 -5.25 -14.10
N ASP A 68 -1.71 -5.82 -13.39
CA ASP A 68 -1.89 -6.98 -12.52
C ASP A 68 -2.23 -6.59 -11.07
N CYS A 69 -1.78 -5.41 -10.62
CA CYS A 69 -2.26 -4.81 -9.37
C CYS A 69 -3.67 -4.23 -9.54
N LEU A 70 -3.94 -3.65 -10.72
CA LEU A 70 -5.22 -3.11 -11.15
C LEU A 70 -6.08 -4.18 -11.83
N ALA A 71 -6.29 -5.33 -11.19
CA ALA A 71 -7.07 -6.44 -11.73
C ALA A 71 -8.58 -6.13 -11.92
N CYS A 72 -8.92 -4.89 -12.22
CA CYS A 72 -10.13 -4.50 -12.90
C CYS A 72 -9.84 -3.21 -13.68
N SER A 73 -9.90 -3.28 -15.02
CA SER A 73 -9.89 -2.13 -15.94
C SER A 73 -11.07 -1.15 -15.74
N GLY A 74 -11.83 -1.28 -14.64
CA GLY A 74 -12.86 -0.34 -14.18
C GLY A 74 -12.74 0.05 -12.70
N CYS A 75 -11.70 -0.41 -11.98
CA CYS A 75 -11.50 -0.08 -10.56
C CYS A 75 -10.71 1.20 -10.33
N ILE A 76 -9.98 1.71 -11.34
CA ILE A 76 -9.36 3.03 -11.27
C ILE A 76 -9.82 3.94 -12.41
N THR A 77 -10.01 5.22 -12.11
CA THR A 77 -10.37 6.25 -13.09
C THR A 77 -9.12 6.79 -13.80
N SER A 78 -9.33 7.51 -14.91
CA SER A 78 -8.27 8.26 -15.59
C SER A 78 -7.58 9.25 -14.65
N ALA A 79 -8.35 9.91 -13.76
CA ALA A 79 -7.83 10.82 -12.75
C ALA A 79 -6.96 10.10 -11.70
N GLU A 80 -7.41 8.96 -11.17
CA GLU A 80 -6.64 8.12 -10.23
C GLU A 80 -5.32 7.64 -10.87
N SER A 81 -5.32 7.32 -12.17
CA SER A 81 -4.11 6.95 -12.91
C SER A 81 -3.08 8.08 -13.00
N VAL A 82 -3.54 9.32 -13.20
CA VAL A 82 -2.67 10.51 -13.20
C VAL A 82 -2.07 10.72 -11.82
N LEU A 83 -2.86 10.61 -10.75
CA LEU A 83 -2.38 10.75 -9.38
C LEU A 83 -1.26 9.73 -9.07
N VAL A 84 -1.48 8.46 -9.38
CA VAL A 84 -0.46 7.40 -9.23
C VAL A 84 0.83 7.74 -9.98
N SER A 85 0.70 8.33 -11.17
CA SER A 85 1.83 8.70 -12.03
C SER A 85 2.58 9.94 -11.52
N GLN A 86 1.92 10.86 -10.82
CA GLN A 86 2.56 12.03 -10.19
C GLN A 86 3.46 11.64 -9.01
N GLN A 87 3.12 10.57 -8.28
CA GLN A 87 4.00 9.99 -7.25
C GLN A 87 5.10 9.13 -7.91
N ASN A 88 6.11 9.77 -8.48
CA ASN A 88 7.21 9.10 -9.16
C ASN A 88 8.59 9.49 -8.59
N GLN A 89 9.62 8.82 -9.09
CA GLN A 89 10.99 9.00 -8.63
C GLN A 89 11.55 10.41 -8.93
N GLU A 90 11.18 11.01 -10.06
CA GLU A 90 11.65 12.36 -10.44
C GLU A 90 11.15 13.40 -9.44
N GLN A 91 9.88 13.33 -9.07
CA GLN A 91 9.30 14.21 -8.06
C GLN A 91 9.96 14.00 -6.68
N LEU A 92 10.25 12.74 -6.32
CA LEU A 92 10.96 12.43 -5.09
C LEU A 92 12.35 13.07 -5.08
N LEU A 93 13.17 12.85 -6.12
CA LEU A 93 14.53 13.40 -6.21
C LEU A 93 14.52 14.93 -6.18
N ARG A 94 13.59 15.55 -6.91
CA ARG A 94 13.41 17.00 -6.91
C ARG A 94 13.19 17.55 -5.50
N ILE A 95 12.36 16.91 -4.68
CA ILE A 95 12.10 17.35 -3.30
C ILE A 95 13.35 17.27 -2.43
N PHE A 96 14.17 16.22 -2.61
CA PHE A 96 15.43 16.08 -1.89
C PHE A 96 16.45 17.16 -2.32
N GLU A 97 16.52 17.48 -3.61
CA GLU A 97 17.38 18.56 -4.14
C GLU A 97 16.94 19.95 -3.69
N GLU A 98 15.63 20.23 -3.72
CA GLU A 98 15.04 21.49 -3.24
C GLU A 98 15.39 21.72 -1.77
N LYS A 99 15.25 20.69 -0.93
CA LYS A 99 15.63 20.78 0.49
C LYS A 99 17.13 21.00 0.69
N LYS A 100 17.99 20.30 -0.06
CA LYS A 100 19.45 20.51 -0.02
C LYS A 100 19.81 21.97 -0.36
N THR A 101 19.17 22.52 -1.38
CA THR A 101 19.38 23.91 -1.82
C THR A 101 18.93 24.91 -0.76
N GLN A 102 17.78 24.68 -0.11
CA GLN A 102 17.26 25.53 0.96
C GLN A 102 18.18 25.54 2.19
N GLN A 103 18.78 24.40 2.55
CA GLN A 103 19.75 24.32 3.65
C GLN A 103 21.02 25.15 3.38
N VAL A 104 21.50 25.18 2.13
CA VAL A 104 22.69 25.95 1.73
C VAL A 104 22.39 27.45 1.67
N ALA A 105 21.20 27.83 1.22
CA ALA A 105 20.80 29.23 1.10
C ALA A 105 20.47 29.88 2.45
N SER A 106 20.38 29.12 3.55
CA SER A 106 19.92 29.60 4.87
C SER A 106 18.58 30.35 4.79
N ASP A 107 17.73 29.93 3.85
CA ASP A 107 16.43 30.52 3.61
C ASP A 107 15.37 29.73 4.40
N GLU A 108 14.78 30.35 5.43
CA GLU A 108 13.74 29.73 6.27
C GLU A 108 12.38 29.65 5.57
N SER A 109 12.26 30.14 4.33
CA SER A 109 11.02 30.17 3.55
C SER A 109 10.59 28.82 2.99
N GLY A 110 11.39 27.76 3.18
CA GLY A 110 11.09 26.41 2.71
C GLY A 110 9.94 25.74 3.49
N ASN A 111 8.92 25.28 2.76
CA ASN A 111 7.78 24.58 3.35
C ASN A 111 8.14 23.19 3.91
N ILE A 112 9.20 22.53 3.42
CA ILE A 112 9.58 21.18 3.86
C ILE A 112 10.80 21.27 4.78
N LYS A 113 10.60 20.97 6.07
CA LYS A 113 11.66 20.99 7.09
C LYS A 113 12.21 19.61 7.41
N LEU A 114 11.42 18.56 7.23
CA LEU A 114 11.80 17.19 7.55
C LEU A 114 11.37 16.22 6.45
N ILE A 115 12.29 15.40 5.96
CA ILE A 115 12.03 14.28 5.06
C ILE A 115 12.16 13.00 5.87
N VAL A 116 11.05 12.26 5.96
CA VAL A 116 10.95 10.98 6.65
C VAL A 116 10.68 9.90 5.63
N VAL A 117 11.46 8.83 5.64
CA VAL A 117 11.24 7.66 4.77
C VAL A 117 10.92 6.45 5.64
N SER A 118 9.83 5.76 5.34
CA SER A 118 9.43 4.53 6.04
C SER A 118 9.42 3.33 5.09
N PHE A 119 10.01 2.21 5.51
CA PHE A 119 10.06 1.01 4.70
C PHE A 119 9.07 -0.03 5.15
N SER A 120 8.37 -0.63 4.19
CA SER A 120 7.65 -1.88 4.38
C SER A 120 8.59 -3.08 4.29
N VAL A 121 8.22 -4.19 4.92
CA VAL A 121 9.04 -5.41 4.95
C VAL A 121 9.14 -6.05 3.56
N GLN A 122 8.08 -6.03 2.75
CA GLN A 122 8.05 -6.74 1.47
C GLN A 122 9.06 -6.18 0.44
N PRO A 123 9.22 -4.85 0.26
CA PRO A 123 10.30 -4.30 -0.56
C PRO A 123 11.69 -4.71 -0.09
N ILE A 124 11.94 -4.75 1.23
CA ILE A 124 13.22 -5.17 1.79
C ILE A 124 13.50 -6.63 1.40
N LEU A 125 12.55 -7.53 1.63
CA LEU A 125 12.69 -8.95 1.29
C LEU A 125 12.86 -9.18 -0.22
N SER A 126 12.11 -8.45 -1.04
CA SER A 126 12.21 -8.53 -2.50
C SER A 126 13.60 -8.12 -3.01
N LEU A 127 14.15 -7.03 -2.45
CA LEU A 127 15.48 -6.54 -2.80
C LEU A 127 16.59 -7.45 -2.25
N ALA A 128 16.42 -7.99 -1.04
CA ALA A 128 17.33 -8.94 -0.43
C ALA A 128 17.51 -10.17 -1.34
N GLU A 129 16.41 -10.75 -1.81
CA GLU A 129 16.44 -11.88 -2.75
C GLU A 129 17.07 -11.47 -4.10
N ARG A 130 16.70 -10.30 -4.63
CA ARG A 130 17.19 -9.83 -5.94
C ARG A 130 18.70 -9.59 -5.98
N TYR A 131 19.28 -9.15 -4.87
CA TYR A 131 20.70 -8.81 -4.76
C TYR A 131 21.53 -9.86 -4.01
N ASP A 132 20.91 -10.97 -3.61
CA ASP A 132 21.55 -12.03 -2.81
C ASP A 132 22.18 -11.48 -1.51
N LEU A 133 21.39 -10.67 -0.82
CA LEU A 133 21.76 -10.03 0.44
C LEU A 133 20.90 -10.57 1.58
N ASP A 134 21.40 -10.44 2.80
CA ASP A 134 20.59 -10.66 3.99
C ASP A 134 19.52 -9.55 4.13
N PRO A 135 18.30 -9.84 4.64
CA PRO A 135 17.27 -8.83 4.88
C PRO A 135 17.73 -7.66 5.78
N GLU A 136 18.50 -7.92 6.83
CA GLU A 136 18.99 -6.88 7.75
C GLU A 136 20.01 -5.97 7.04
N ASP A 137 20.96 -6.57 6.32
CA ASP A 137 21.93 -5.83 5.49
C ASP A 137 21.24 -5.00 4.40
N THR A 138 20.17 -5.54 3.81
CA THR A 138 19.38 -4.85 2.80
C THR A 138 18.67 -3.63 3.38
N ALA A 139 18.05 -3.77 4.55
CA ALA A 139 17.42 -2.67 5.26
C ALA A 139 18.43 -1.56 5.60
N LEU A 140 19.62 -1.93 6.09
CA LEU A 140 20.70 -0.98 6.41
C LEU A 140 21.22 -0.26 5.16
N ARG A 141 21.41 -0.98 4.05
CA ARG A 141 21.85 -0.39 2.77
C ARG A 141 20.81 0.58 2.21
N LEU A 142 19.52 0.22 2.26
CA LEU A 142 18.43 1.12 1.88
C LEU A 142 18.38 2.35 2.78
N ALA A 143 18.54 2.18 4.09
CA ALA A 143 18.59 3.31 5.01
C ALA A 143 19.78 4.24 4.72
N GLY A 144 20.96 3.69 4.42
CA GLY A 144 22.13 4.45 3.99
C GLY A 144 21.86 5.22 2.70
N TYR A 145 21.31 4.55 1.68
CA TYR A 145 20.97 5.15 0.39
C TYR A 145 20.04 6.37 0.54
N PHE A 146 18.92 6.23 1.28
CA PHE A 146 18.00 7.36 1.47
C PHE A 146 18.59 8.48 2.33
N ARG A 147 19.48 8.17 3.30
CA ARG A 147 20.21 9.20 4.05
C ARG A 147 21.18 9.97 3.16
N GLU A 148 21.90 9.28 2.28
CA GLU A 148 22.79 9.92 1.29
C GLU A 148 22.02 10.81 0.31
N LEU A 149 20.82 10.38 -0.09
CA LEU A 149 19.92 11.21 -0.87
C LEU A 149 19.51 12.48 -0.12
N GLY A 150 19.36 12.45 1.20
CA GLY A 150 19.03 13.61 2.04
C GLY A 150 17.86 13.43 3.02
N ALA A 151 17.43 12.20 3.30
CA ALA A 151 16.41 11.91 4.30
C ALA A 151 16.95 12.17 5.71
N ASP A 152 16.16 12.85 6.56
CA ASP A 152 16.58 13.12 7.95
C ASP A 152 16.32 11.93 8.86
N VAL A 153 15.25 11.18 8.58
CA VAL A 153 14.83 10.03 9.37
C VAL A 153 14.42 8.91 8.44
N VAL A 154 14.95 7.72 8.71
CA VAL A 154 14.53 6.47 8.06
C VAL A 154 13.96 5.55 9.13
N LEU A 155 12.76 5.03 8.88
CA LEU A 155 11.98 4.24 9.83
C LEU A 155 11.61 2.89 9.24
N ASP A 156 11.59 1.87 10.08
CA ASP A 156 10.95 0.60 9.79
C ASP A 156 9.46 0.67 10.16
N MET A 157 8.58 0.10 9.34
CA MET A 157 7.13 0.16 9.58
C MET A 157 6.53 -1.05 10.28
N THR A 158 7.32 -2.03 10.71
CA THR A 158 6.83 -3.22 11.43
C THR A 158 6.02 -2.83 12.66
N ALA A 159 6.40 -1.75 13.36
CA ALA A 159 5.61 -1.23 14.48
C ALA A 159 4.18 -0.81 14.06
N ALA A 160 4.00 -0.25 12.86
CA ALA A 160 2.69 0.08 12.33
C ALA A 160 1.91 -1.16 11.86
N ASP A 161 2.61 -2.18 11.34
CA ASP A 161 2.02 -3.49 11.04
C ASP A 161 1.50 -4.18 12.31
N ASP A 162 2.30 -4.19 13.38
CA ASP A 162 1.92 -4.75 14.68
C ASP A 162 0.72 -4.02 15.29
N LEU A 163 0.69 -2.68 15.21
CA LEU A 163 -0.46 -1.90 15.65
C LEU A 163 -1.72 -2.24 14.84
N ALA A 164 -1.61 -2.39 13.52
CA ALA A 164 -2.74 -2.78 12.67
C ALA A 164 -3.27 -4.17 13.05
N LEU A 165 -2.37 -5.12 13.34
CA LEU A 165 -2.73 -6.46 13.78
C LEU A 165 -3.46 -6.43 15.12
N LEU A 166 -2.91 -5.71 16.10
CA LEU A 166 -3.50 -5.61 17.44
C LEU A 166 -4.87 -4.94 17.41
N GLU A 167 -5.05 -3.85 16.65
CA GLU A 167 -6.35 -3.18 16.52
C GLU A 167 -7.37 -4.03 15.76
N SER A 168 -6.95 -4.74 14.70
CA SER A 168 -7.82 -5.67 13.97
C SER A 168 -8.26 -6.84 14.86
N ALA A 169 -7.36 -7.39 15.68
CA ALA A 169 -7.69 -8.45 16.63
C ALA A 169 -8.69 -7.98 17.70
N LYS A 170 -8.48 -6.78 18.26
CA LYS A 170 -9.42 -6.17 19.21
C LYS A 170 -10.80 -5.96 18.59
N GLU A 171 -10.84 -5.46 17.35
CA GLU A 171 -12.10 -5.27 16.63
C GLU A 171 -12.82 -6.61 16.38
N PHE A 172 -12.07 -7.63 15.96
CA PHE A 172 -12.62 -8.95 15.73
C PHE A 172 -13.25 -9.54 16.99
N ILE A 173 -12.53 -9.54 18.11
CA ILE A 173 -13.02 -10.05 19.40
C ILE A 173 -14.30 -9.31 19.80
N LYS A 174 -14.33 -7.98 19.64
CA LYS A 174 -15.51 -7.16 19.93
C LYS A 174 -16.70 -7.53 19.05
N ARG A 175 -16.50 -7.69 17.73
CA ARG A 175 -17.57 -8.10 16.79
C ARG A 175 -18.07 -9.51 17.10
N TYR A 176 -17.16 -10.43 17.42
CA TYR A 176 -17.48 -11.81 17.76
C TYR A 176 -18.34 -11.91 19.03
N ASN A 177 -17.96 -11.21 20.11
CA ASN A 177 -18.73 -11.23 21.35
C ASN A 177 -20.16 -10.66 21.15
N TYR A 178 -20.30 -9.55 20.40
CA TYR A 178 -21.62 -9.01 20.11
C TYR A 178 -22.52 -9.96 19.32
N GLN A 179 -21.94 -10.72 18.38
CA GLN A 179 -22.69 -11.75 17.67
C GLN A 179 -23.23 -12.82 18.63
N GLN A 180 -22.44 -13.25 19.62
CA GLN A 180 -22.89 -14.20 20.65
C GLN A 180 -24.03 -13.63 21.51
N GLU A 181 -24.02 -12.33 21.76
CA GLU A 181 -25.06 -11.61 22.50
C GLU A 181 -26.34 -11.33 21.67
N GLY A 182 -26.42 -11.83 20.44
CA GLY A 182 -27.57 -11.60 19.53
C GLY A 182 -27.64 -10.17 18.99
N LEU A 183 -26.64 -9.34 19.27
CA LEU A 183 -26.52 -8.00 18.69
C LEU A 183 -26.00 -8.15 17.25
N LYS A 184 -26.72 -7.59 16.28
CA LYS A 184 -26.25 -7.54 14.89
C LYS A 184 -24.99 -6.69 14.81
N LYS A 185 -23.82 -7.33 14.73
CA LYS A 185 -22.65 -6.74 14.07
C LYS A 185 -22.03 -7.71 13.08
N GLN A 186 -21.67 -7.11 11.95
CA GLN A 186 -21.38 -7.69 10.65
C GLN A 186 -20.12 -8.55 10.69
N ILE A 187 -20.34 -9.83 10.99
CA ILE A 187 -19.42 -10.94 10.75
C ILE A 187 -19.89 -11.68 9.48
N PRO A 188 -18.98 -12.15 8.61
CA PRO A 188 -17.53 -12.20 8.78
C PRO A 188 -16.87 -10.81 8.77
N MET A 189 -15.80 -10.62 9.55
CA MET A 189 -15.01 -9.40 9.49
C MET A 189 -14.00 -9.51 8.35
N LEU A 190 -14.07 -8.59 7.39
CA LEU A 190 -13.20 -8.54 6.21
C LEU A 190 -12.02 -7.60 6.48
N ALA A 191 -10.84 -7.95 6.00
CA ALA A 191 -9.64 -7.13 6.16
C ALA A 191 -9.77 -5.80 5.41
N SER A 192 -9.09 -4.77 5.90
CA SER A 192 -9.12 -3.40 5.37
C SER A 192 -7.75 -2.88 4.91
N SER A 193 -6.68 -3.64 5.08
CA SER A 193 -5.30 -3.17 4.87
C SER A 193 -4.88 -3.03 3.40
N CYS A 194 -5.58 -3.70 2.49
CA CYS A 194 -5.31 -3.71 1.05
C CYS A 194 -6.17 -2.65 0.33
N PRO A 195 -5.56 -1.58 -0.23
CA PRO A 195 -6.33 -0.51 -0.88
C PRO A 195 -7.05 -0.98 -2.14
N GLY A 196 -6.45 -1.88 -2.94
CA GLY A 196 -7.12 -2.45 -4.11
C GLY A 196 -8.41 -3.19 -3.75
N TRP A 197 -8.40 -3.96 -2.66
CA TRP A 197 -9.60 -4.60 -2.12
C TRP A 197 -10.65 -3.58 -1.68
N ILE A 198 -10.24 -2.52 -0.96
CA ILE A 198 -11.17 -1.46 -0.53
C ILE A 198 -11.81 -0.77 -1.73
N CYS A 199 -11.02 -0.40 -2.75
CA CYS A 199 -11.52 0.20 -3.97
C CYS A 199 -12.52 -0.71 -4.70
N TYR A 200 -12.20 -2.00 -4.84
CA TYR A 200 -13.10 -3.00 -5.42
C TYR A 200 -14.39 -3.14 -4.60
N ALA A 201 -14.30 -3.24 -3.28
CA ALA A 201 -15.44 -3.38 -2.39
C ALA A 201 -16.38 -2.17 -2.46
N GLU A 202 -15.84 -0.95 -2.45
CA GLU A 202 -16.60 0.30 -2.57
C GLU A 202 -17.29 0.41 -3.94
N LYS A 203 -16.57 0.15 -5.03
CA LYS A 203 -17.05 0.39 -6.40
C LYS A 203 -17.99 -0.72 -6.90
N THR A 204 -17.77 -1.97 -6.51
CA THR A 204 -18.53 -3.11 -7.03
C THR A 204 -19.66 -3.55 -6.12
N HIS A 205 -19.47 -3.53 -4.80
CA HIS A 205 -20.41 -4.13 -3.85
C HIS A 205 -21.10 -3.10 -2.94
N GLY A 206 -20.51 -1.91 -2.78
CA GLY A 206 -21.10 -0.79 -2.07
C GLY A 206 -21.60 -1.15 -0.67
N SER A 207 -22.78 -0.64 -0.31
CA SER A 207 -23.35 -0.74 1.04
C SER A 207 -23.56 -2.17 1.56
N PHE A 208 -23.55 -3.18 0.69
CA PHE A 208 -23.68 -4.57 1.08
C PHE A 208 -22.43 -5.09 1.82
N ILE A 209 -21.23 -4.77 1.31
CA ILE A 209 -19.98 -5.33 1.83
C ILE A 209 -19.28 -4.40 2.83
N LEU A 210 -19.38 -3.08 2.64
CA LEU A 210 -18.69 -2.09 3.47
C LEU A 210 -18.88 -2.28 4.98
N PRO A 211 -20.06 -2.68 5.47
CA PRO A 211 -20.23 -2.87 6.91
C PRO A 211 -19.43 -4.05 7.50
N TYR A 212 -19.05 -5.03 6.68
CA TYR A 212 -18.23 -6.18 7.08
C TYR A 212 -16.74 -5.87 7.11
N ILE A 213 -16.29 -4.78 6.47
CA ILE A 213 -14.88 -4.37 6.45
C ILE A 213 -14.46 -3.86 7.84
N SER A 214 -13.25 -4.22 8.25
CA SER A 214 -12.61 -3.73 9.47
C SER A 214 -12.46 -2.21 9.43
N ASN A 215 -12.68 -1.55 10.57
CA ASN A 215 -12.44 -0.11 10.70
C ASN A 215 -10.96 0.21 10.99
N THR A 216 -10.11 -0.83 11.10
CA THR A 216 -8.69 -0.66 11.36
C THR A 216 -8.02 -0.03 10.15
N LYS A 217 -7.25 1.04 10.40
CA LYS A 217 -6.41 1.68 9.38
C LYS A 217 -5.34 0.72 8.87
N SER A 218 -4.91 0.90 7.62
CA SER A 218 -3.79 0.12 7.12
C SER A 218 -2.47 0.51 7.81
N PRO A 219 -1.45 -0.37 7.79
CA PRO A 219 -0.13 -0.05 8.33
C PRO A 219 0.48 1.24 7.74
N GLN A 220 0.25 1.52 6.45
CA GLN A 220 0.70 2.77 5.83
C GLN A 220 0.06 3.99 6.50
N GLN A 221 -1.26 3.95 6.71
CA GLN A 221 -2.02 5.04 7.34
C GLN A 221 -1.65 5.21 8.82
N ILE A 222 -1.43 4.11 9.52
CA ILE A 222 -0.96 4.13 10.92
C ILE A 222 0.42 4.77 10.97
N MET A 223 1.35 4.36 10.10
CA MET A 223 2.68 4.97 10.03
C MET A 223 2.61 6.47 9.70
N GLY A 224 1.79 6.88 8.73
CA GLY A 224 1.55 8.29 8.44
C GLY A 224 1.06 9.06 9.67
N SER A 225 0.14 8.48 10.44
CA SER A 225 -0.35 9.06 11.69
C SER A 225 0.75 9.17 12.76
N LEU A 226 1.59 8.14 12.92
CA LEU A 226 2.73 8.16 13.85
C LEU A 226 3.73 9.26 13.47
N VAL A 227 4.08 9.37 12.19
CA VAL A 227 5.02 10.40 11.71
C VAL A 227 4.42 11.80 11.89
N LYS A 228 3.18 12.02 11.44
CA LYS A 228 2.57 13.35 11.42
C LYS A 228 2.13 13.85 12.80
N TYR A 229 1.79 12.97 13.75
CA TYR A 229 1.32 13.40 15.07
C TYR A 229 2.27 13.13 16.22
N HIS A 230 3.09 12.07 16.14
CA HIS A 230 4.01 11.73 17.22
C HIS A 230 5.42 12.26 16.93
N LEU A 231 5.97 11.93 15.75
CA LEU A 231 7.31 12.37 15.39
C LEU A 231 7.40 13.90 15.21
N SER A 232 6.37 14.53 14.64
CA SER A 232 6.30 16.00 14.51
C SER A 232 6.47 16.73 15.85
N LYS A 233 5.77 16.27 16.89
CA LYS A 233 5.87 16.81 18.26
C LYS A 233 7.27 16.58 18.85
N LEU A 234 7.82 15.38 18.69
CA LEU A 234 9.17 15.06 19.17
C LEU A 234 10.25 15.92 18.50
N LYS A 235 10.07 16.22 17.21
CA LYS A 235 11.00 17.03 16.41
C LYS A 235 10.68 18.53 16.42
N GLN A 236 9.61 18.94 17.11
CA GLN A 236 9.14 20.33 17.18
C GLN A 236 8.95 20.96 15.78
N VAL A 237 8.43 20.17 14.84
CA VAL A 237 8.09 20.62 13.48
C VAL A 237 6.59 20.48 13.26
N LEU A 238 6.01 21.37 12.46
CA LEU A 238 4.61 21.26 12.07
C LEU A 238 4.40 20.04 11.15
N PRO A 239 3.27 19.30 11.26
CA PRO A 239 3.00 18.13 10.43
C PRO A 239 3.07 18.41 8.92
N GLU A 240 2.59 19.57 8.47
CA GLU A 240 2.64 20.04 7.09
C GLU A 240 4.08 20.21 6.57
N ASN A 241 5.04 20.47 7.47
CA ASN A 241 6.44 20.63 7.12
C ASN A 241 7.21 19.30 7.05
N ILE A 242 6.52 18.16 7.25
CA ILE A 242 7.10 16.83 7.09
C ILE A 242 6.72 16.26 5.73
N TYR A 243 7.69 16.01 4.87
CA TYR A 243 7.49 15.19 3.68
C TYR A 243 7.71 13.72 4.05
N HIS A 244 6.63 12.94 4.08
CA HIS A 244 6.68 11.52 4.47
C HIS A 244 6.57 10.63 3.24
N VAL A 245 7.56 9.77 3.06
CA VAL A 245 7.68 8.84 1.95
C VAL A 245 7.57 7.42 2.49
N THR A 246 6.78 6.58 1.83
CA THR A 246 6.68 5.16 2.18
C THR A 246 7.12 4.30 1.01
N LEU A 247 8.08 3.40 1.24
CA LEU A 247 8.47 2.39 0.26
C LEU A 247 7.56 1.17 0.41
N MET A 248 6.72 0.96 -0.60
CA MET A 248 5.64 -0.04 -0.60
C MET A 248 5.74 -0.95 -1.83
N PRO A 249 5.30 -2.22 -1.75
CA PRO A 249 5.33 -3.16 -2.86
C PRO A 249 4.13 -3.02 -3.81
N CYS A 250 3.34 -1.94 -3.72
CA CYS A 250 2.02 -1.84 -4.33
C CYS A 250 1.75 -0.44 -4.87
N TYR A 251 1.12 -0.34 -6.05
CA TYR A 251 0.71 0.93 -6.65
C TYR A 251 -0.51 1.53 -5.96
N ASP A 252 -1.48 0.71 -5.52
CA ASP A 252 -2.69 1.21 -4.86
C ASP A 252 -2.40 1.88 -3.52
N LYS A 253 -1.22 1.62 -2.94
CA LYS A 253 -0.72 2.37 -1.77
C LYS A 253 -0.50 3.85 -2.08
N LYS A 254 -0.20 4.21 -3.34
CA LYS A 254 -0.14 5.61 -3.78
C LYS A 254 -1.54 6.24 -3.77
N LEU A 255 -2.56 5.51 -4.21
CA LEU A 255 -3.96 5.95 -4.15
C LEU A 255 -4.45 6.10 -2.72
N GLU A 256 -4.11 5.16 -1.83
CA GLU A 256 -4.43 5.26 -0.42
C GLU A 256 -3.85 6.52 0.22
N ALA A 257 -2.63 6.90 -0.16
CA ALA A 257 -1.97 8.12 0.33
C ALA A 257 -2.63 9.42 -0.15
N PHE A 258 -3.43 9.38 -1.22
CA PHE A 258 -4.12 10.55 -1.78
C PHE A 258 -5.56 10.72 -1.29
N ARG A 259 -6.13 9.75 -0.57
CA ARG A 259 -7.52 9.88 -0.09
C ARG A 259 -7.62 11.05 0.89
N ASP A 260 -8.52 11.99 0.61
CA ASP A 260 -8.75 13.20 1.41
C ASP A 260 -9.07 12.89 2.88
N ASP A 261 -9.70 11.75 3.15
CA ASP A 261 -9.95 11.23 4.51
C ASP A 261 -8.68 11.11 5.37
N PHE A 262 -7.50 11.16 4.74
CA PHE A 262 -6.19 11.05 5.38
C PHE A 262 -5.27 12.26 5.14
N LEU A 263 -5.67 13.20 4.29
CA LEU A 263 -5.03 14.51 4.18
C LEU A 263 -5.53 15.37 5.34
N ASN A 264 -4.67 15.61 6.32
CA ASN A 264 -4.95 16.53 7.43
C ASN A 264 -4.38 17.90 7.14
#